data_AF-Q5CZW2-F1
#
_entry.id   AF-Q5CZW2-F1
#
_cell.length_a   1.000
_cell.length_b   1.000
_cell.length_c   1.000
_cell.angle_alpha   90.00
_cell.angle_beta   90.00
_cell.angle_gamma   90.00
#
_symmetry.space_group_name_H-M   'P 1'
#
loop_
_entity.id
_entity.type
_entity.pdbx_description
1 polymer ?
#
loop_
_entity_poly.entity_id
_entity_poly.type
_entity_poly.pdbx_seq_one_letter_code
_entity_poly.pdbx_strand_id
1 'polypeptide(L)'
;MPLGEEKNGKCDGSIYVNNPHLDSMTDDILYHFNLGTSTHDLPKMFGDVKFVCVGGSPWRMKSFTEYIAKELGLVDPNAEYPNICAGTDRYAMYKVGPVLSVSHGMGIPSISIMLHELIKLLYHARCTDVTVVRIGTSGGIGLKPGTVVVTKQSVDSLFQPHLEQTILGKPVVRSTELDKELAEELLQCGKELGEFEIIIGNTMCTLDFYEGSNVFEDKCTRIAAYSFKIHVL
;
A
#
# COMPACT_ATOMS: atom_id res chain seq x y z
N MET A 1 -8.45 26.95 12.91
CA MET A 1 -7.49 26.54 13.96
C MET A 1 -6.11 26.77 13.38
N PRO A 2 -5.17 27.37 14.12
CA PRO A 2 -3.83 27.62 13.58
C PRO A 2 -3.19 26.29 13.19
N LEU A 3 -2.52 26.28 12.03
CA LEU A 3 -1.66 25.19 11.56
C LEU A 3 -0.63 24.94 12.67
N GLY A 4 -0.81 23.86 13.44
CA GLY A 4 0.14 23.45 14.47
C GLY A 4 1.48 23.13 13.82
N GLU A 5 2.57 23.56 14.46
CA GLU A 5 3.93 23.28 14.00
C GLU A 5 4.13 21.76 13.76
N GLU A 6 4.49 21.43 12.52
CA GLU A 6 4.78 20.08 12.05
C GLU A 6 6.01 19.51 12.77
N LYS A 7 5.83 18.48 13.61
CA LYS A 7 6.95 17.63 14.06
C LYS A 7 6.47 16.19 14.25
N ASN A 8 6.92 15.28 13.37
CA ASN A 8 7.41 13.93 13.71
C ASN A 8 7.99 13.11 12.55
N GLY A 9 9.30 13.31 12.30
CA GLY A 9 10.18 12.58 11.38
C GLY A 9 11.34 13.51 11.00
N LYS A 10 12.60 13.06 11.08
CA LYS A 10 13.72 13.87 10.55
C LYS A 10 13.68 13.77 9.03
N CYS A 11 14.09 14.81 8.33
CA CYS A 11 14.08 14.91 6.87
C CYS A 11 15.14 13.99 6.21
N ASP A 12 15.21 12.72 6.59
CA ASP A 12 16.30 11.77 6.29
C ASP A 12 15.81 10.40 5.79
N GLY A 13 14.57 10.30 5.28
CA GLY A 13 14.00 9.04 4.79
C GLY A 13 13.35 8.18 5.87
N SER A 14 13.31 8.64 7.12
CA SER A 14 12.54 8.00 8.20
C SER A 14 11.02 8.05 7.96
N ILE A 15 10.31 7.04 8.45
CA ILE A 15 8.84 7.01 8.43
C ILE A 15 8.31 8.13 9.33
N TYR A 16 7.40 8.93 8.79
CA TYR A 16 6.73 10.02 9.50
C TYR A 16 5.33 9.59 9.96
N VAL A 17 4.85 10.10 11.09
CA VAL A 17 3.45 9.93 11.52
C VAL A 17 2.88 11.25 11.99
N ASN A 18 1.79 11.70 11.36
CA ASN A 18 1.11 12.94 11.73
C ASN A 18 0.15 12.75 12.92
N ASN A 19 0.67 12.33 14.07
CA ASN A 19 -0.13 12.15 15.27
C ASN A 19 0.69 12.46 16.54
N PRO A 20 0.53 13.64 17.16
CA PRO A 20 1.31 14.03 18.34
C PRO A 20 1.00 13.17 19.58
N HIS A 21 -0.11 12.43 19.58
CA HIS A 21 -0.48 11.58 20.71
C HIS A 21 0.28 10.26 20.72
N LEU A 22 0.84 9.83 19.57
CA LEU A 22 1.44 8.51 19.42
C LEU A 22 2.66 8.32 20.35
N ASP A 23 3.54 9.31 20.44
CA ASP A 23 4.76 9.22 21.27
C ASP A 23 4.47 9.19 22.77
N SER A 24 3.28 9.66 23.18
CA SER A 24 2.87 9.65 24.58
C SER A 24 2.21 8.34 25.01
N MET A 25 1.91 7.44 24.07
CA MET A 25 1.27 6.16 24.37
C MET A 25 2.29 5.19 24.98
N THR A 26 1.93 4.56 26.09
CA THR A 26 2.75 3.51 26.72
C THR A 26 2.73 2.21 25.94
N ASP A 27 1.64 1.95 25.23
CA ASP A 27 1.47 0.80 24.36
C ASP A 27 0.55 1.19 23.20
N ASP A 28 0.94 0.83 21.99
CA ASP A 28 0.16 0.99 20.77
C ASP A 28 -0.22 -0.39 20.21
N ILE A 29 -1.53 -0.65 20.15
CA ILE A 29 -2.11 -1.89 19.64
C ILE A 29 -2.51 -1.69 18.19
N LEU A 30 -1.88 -2.45 17.29
CA LEU A 30 -2.24 -2.57 15.89
C LEU A 30 -3.31 -3.67 15.77
N TYR A 31 -4.52 -3.30 16.15
CA TYR A 31 -5.63 -4.23 16.39
C TYR A 31 -5.94 -5.11 15.18
N HIS A 32 -5.97 -4.53 13.98
CA HIS A 32 -6.34 -5.26 12.78
C HIS A 32 -5.22 -6.18 12.28
N PHE A 33 -3.98 -5.97 12.72
CA PHE A 33 -2.85 -6.88 12.51
C PHE A 33 -2.61 -7.89 13.63
N ASN A 34 -3.29 -7.76 14.78
CA ASN A 34 -3.00 -8.53 15.99
C ASN A 34 -1.53 -8.36 16.46
N LEU A 35 -1.00 -7.15 16.33
CA LEU A 35 0.35 -6.78 16.77
C LEU A 35 0.28 -5.65 17.79
N GLY A 36 1.36 -5.43 18.54
CA GLY A 36 1.44 -4.31 19.46
C GLY A 36 2.83 -4.11 20.02
N THR A 37 3.13 -2.90 20.46
CA THR A 37 4.47 -2.52 20.94
C THR A 37 4.88 -3.24 22.22
N SER A 38 3.94 -3.61 23.08
CA SER A 38 4.20 -4.39 24.31
C SER A 38 4.31 -5.90 24.06
N THR A 39 3.73 -6.39 22.98
CA THR A 39 3.60 -7.83 22.69
C THR A 39 4.64 -8.32 21.68
N HIS A 40 5.23 -7.42 20.90
CA HIS A 40 6.13 -7.74 19.79
C HIS A 40 7.34 -6.80 19.74
N ASP A 41 8.51 -7.35 19.44
CA ASP A 41 9.72 -6.58 19.16
C ASP A 41 9.70 -6.09 17.70
N LEU A 42 8.93 -5.03 17.43
CA LEU A 42 8.70 -4.50 16.09
C LEU A 42 10.01 -4.08 15.37
N PRO A 43 10.99 -3.42 16.02
CA PRO A 43 12.29 -3.15 15.41
C PRO A 43 13.01 -4.41 14.93
N LYS A 44 13.03 -5.46 15.76
CA LYS A 44 13.66 -6.73 15.38
C LYS A 44 12.92 -7.45 14.26
N MET A 45 11.59 -7.36 14.24
CA MET A 45 10.76 -8.05 13.26
C MET A 45 10.73 -7.37 11.89
N PHE A 46 10.76 -6.03 11.84
CA PHE A 46 10.49 -5.27 10.63
C PHE A 46 11.51 -4.18 10.29
N GLY A 47 12.51 -3.90 11.14
CA GLY A 47 13.45 -2.80 10.93
C GLY A 47 14.27 -2.88 9.64
N ASP A 48 14.38 -4.06 9.04
CA ASP A 48 15.05 -4.32 7.76
C ASP A 48 14.14 -4.16 6.52
N VAL A 49 12.86 -3.88 6.69
CA VAL A 49 11.91 -3.70 5.58
C VAL A 49 12.30 -2.48 4.75
N LYS A 50 12.37 -2.68 3.42
CA LYS A 50 12.63 -1.62 2.42
C LYS A 50 11.55 -1.56 1.35
N PHE A 51 10.83 -2.65 1.11
CA PHE A 51 9.75 -2.70 0.14
C PHE A 51 8.50 -3.24 0.79
N VAL A 52 7.38 -2.52 0.65
CA VAL A 52 6.07 -3.03 1.06
C VAL A 52 5.19 -3.16 -0.18
N CYS A 53 4.78 -4.38 -0.48
CA CYS A 53 3.80 -4.65 -1.52
C CYS A 53 2.44 -4.90 -0.88
N VAL A 54 1.40 -4.16 -1.32
CA VAL A 54 0.05 -4.31 -0.77
C VAL A 54 -0.94 -4.69 -1.87
N GLY A 55 -1.96 -5.49 -1.56
CA GLY A 55 -2.97 -5.88 -2.54
C GLY A 55 -4.24 -6.42 -1.92
N GLY A 56 -5.30 -6.58 -2.71
CA GLY A 56 -6.63 -6.86 -2.13
C GLY A 56 -6.75 -8.25 -1.48
N SER A 57 -6.38 -9.30 -2.23
CA SER A 57 -6.61 -10.69 -1.81
C SER A 57 -5.46 -11.23 -0.95
N PRO A 58 -5.74 -11.80 0.23
CA PRO A 58 -4.73 -12.49 1.06
C PRO A 58 -3.98 -13.59 0.30
N TRP A 59 -4.69 -14.37 -0.52
CA TRP A 59 -4.09 -15.42 -1.33
C TRP A 59 -3.11 -14.83 -2.36
N ARG A 60 -3.49 -13.75 -3.04
CA ARG A 60 -2.60 -13.08 -4.01
C ARG A 60 -1.32 -12.57 -3.33
N MET A 61 -1.44 -12.02 -2.13
CA MET A 61 -0.29 -11.50 -1.38
C MET A 61 0.61 -12.62 -0.84
N LYS A 62 0.05 -13.78 -0.50
CA LYS A 62 0.83 -14.99 -0.20
C LYS A 62 1.59 -15.48 -1.43
N SER A 63 0.89 -15.65 -2.56
CA SER A 63 1.51 -16.09 -3.82
C SER A 63 2.60 -15.11 -4.29
N PHE A 64 2.40 -13.81 -4.10
CA PHE A 64 3.44 -12.80 -4.36
C PHE A 64 4.69 -13.01 -3.49
N THR A 65 4.51 -13.34 -2.20
CA THR A 65 5.63 -13.60 -1.29
C THR A 65 6.41 -14.85 -1.69
N GLU A 66 5.72 -15.92 -2.05
CA GLU A 66 6.34 -17.15 -2.54
C GLU A 66 7.08 -16.94 -3.86
N TYR A 67 6.53 -16.09 -4.74
CA TYR A 67 7.17 -15.70 -5.99
C TYR A 67 8.43 -14.86 -5.74
N ILE A 68 8.34 -13.78 -4.97
CA ILE A 68 9.48 -12.87 -4.77
C ILE A 68 10.61 -13.53 -3.99
N ALA A 69 10.30 -14.49 -3.09
CA ALA A 69 11.31 -15.28 -2.44
C ALA A 69 12.18 -16.09 -3.42
N LYS A 70 11.55 -16.63 -4.49
CA LYS A 70 12.24 -17.34 -5.59
C LYS A 70 13.11 -16.39 -6.38
N GLU A 71 12.55 -15.26 -6.81
CA GLU A 71 13.27 -14.26 -7.60
C GLU A 71 14.49 -13.68 -6.87
N LEU A 72 14.39 -13.51 -5.54
CA LEU A 72 15.49 -12.99 -4.72
C LEU A 72 16.47 -14.07 -4.25
N GLY A 73 16.26 -15.35 -4.60
CA GLY A 73 17.10 -16.46 -4.13
C GLY A 73 17.03 -16.68 -2.61
N LEU A 74 15.93 -16.27 -1.97
CA LEU A 74 15.68 -16.38 -0.53
C LEU A 74 14.82 -17.60 -0.18
N VAL A 75 14.67 -18.54 -1.11
CA VAL A 75 13.91 -19.77 -0.90
C VAL A 75 14.69 -20.67 0.04
N ASP A 76 14.14 -20.90 1.23
CA ASP A 76 14.51 -22.04 2.04
C ASP A 76 13.51 -23.18 1.72
N PRO A 77 14.00 -24.38 1.31
CA PRO A 77 13.15 -25.55 1.05
C PRO A 77 12.23 -25.94 2.22
N ASN A 78 12.56 -25.50 3.43
CA ASN A 78 11.77 -25.75 4.65
C ASN A 78 11.07 -24.48 5.17
N ALA A 79 11.22 -23.32 4.51
CA ALA A 79 10.54 -22.11 4.94
C ALA A 79 9.06 -22.16 4.58
N GLU A 80 8.23 -22.17 5.61
CA GLU A 80 6.86 -21.70 5.51
C GLU A 80 6.87 -20.16 5.51
N TYR A 81 5.99 -19.53 4.74
CA TYR A 81 5.68 -18.10 4.88
C TYR A 81 4.44 -17.97 5.76
N PRO A 82 4.59 -17.97 7.11
CA PRO A 82 3.45 -17.89 8.00
C PRO A 82 2.77 -16.53 7.84
N ASN A 83 1.45 -16.52 8.00
CA ASN A 83 0.72 -15.28 8.15
C ASN A 83 1.11 -14.65 9.51
N ILE A 84 1.81 -13.53 9.48
CA ILE A 84 2.27 -12.79 10.67
C ILE A 84 1.08 -12.27 11.48
N CYS A 85 -0.03 -11.94 10.80
CA CYS A 85 -1.29 -11.55 11.44
C CYS A 85 -2.12 -12.76 11.90
N ALA A 86 -1.51 -13.90 12.21
CA ALA A 86 -2.23 -15.03 12.78
C ALA A 86 -2.93 -14.61 14.08
N GLY A 87 -4.21 -15.00 14.23
CA GLY A 87 -5.08 -14.57 15.34
C GLY A 87 -6.13 -13.53 14.93
N THR A 88 -6.06 -13.00 13.71
CA THR A 88 -7.09 -12.16 13.09
C THR A 88 -7.37 -12.63 11.66
N ASP A 89 -8.57 -12.34 11.16
CA ASP A 89 -9.02 -12.59 9.78
C ASP A 89 -9.12 -11.30 8.95
N ARG A 90 -8.74 -10.16 9.52
CA ARG A 90 -8.89 -8.83 8.89
C ARG A 90 -7.91 -8.60 7.75
N TYR A 91 -6.63 -8.88 7.99
CA TYR A 91 -5.56 -8.78 7.01
C TYR A 91 -4.58 -9.94 7.18
N ALA A 92 -3.92 -10.32 6.09
CA ALA A 92 -2.79 -11.23 6.10
C ALA A 92 -1.51 -10.46 5.78
N MET A 93 -0.43 -10.83 6.44
CA MET A 93 0.89 -10.22 6.30
C MET A 93 1.95 -11.30 6.20
N TYR A 94 2.86 -11.17 5.25
CA TYR A 94 3.95 -12.09 5.02
C TYR A 94 5.24 -11.29 4.81
N LYS A 95 6.38 -11.85 5.20
CA LYS A 95 7.69 -11.19 5.07
C LYS A 95 8.72 -12.15 4.51
N VAL A 96 9.54 -11.67 3.58
CA VAL A 96 10.73 -12.37 3.08
C VAL A 96 11.86 -11.37 2.86
N GLY A 97 12.96 -11.53 3.60
CA GLY A 97 14.06 -10.56 3.61
C GLY A 97 13.53 -9.13 3.85
N PRO A 98 13.91 -8.15 2.98
CA PRO A 98 13.47 -6.76 3.12
C PRO A 98 12.08 -6.46 2.52
N VAL A 99 11.36 -7.48 2.03
CA VAL A 99 10.04 -7.33 1.40
C VAL A 99 8.94 -7.74 2.36
N LEU A 100 7.99 -6.82 2.58
CA LEU A 100 6.76 -7.04 3.33
C LEU A 100 5.56 -7.08 2.38
N SER A 101 4.71 -8.08 2.51
CA SER A 101 3.54 -8.30 1.65
C SER A 101 2.28 -8.26 2.51
N VAL A 102 1.34 -7.34 2.24
CA VAL A 102 0.17 -7.10 3.10
C VAL A 102 -1.12 -7.07 2.29
N SER A 103 -2.12 -7.86 2.69
CA SER A 103 -3.45 -7.78 2.09
C SER A 103 -4.25 -6.61 2.68
N HIS A 104 -5.12 -5.97 1.89
CA HIS A 104 -5.90 -4.81 2.34
C HIS A 104 -7.39 -4.88 2.00
N GLY A 105 -7.91 -6.02 1.55
CA GLY A 105 -9.33 -6.14 1.17
C GLY A 105 -9.74 -5.24 0.00
N MET A 106 -11.00 -4.78 0.02
CA MET A 106 -11.60 -3.95 -1.04
C MET A 106 -12.13 -2.62 -0.49
N GLY A 107 -11.99 -1.57 -1.30
CA GLY A 107 -12.52 -0.24 -1.00
C GLY A 107 -11.60 0.63 -0.14
N ILE A 108 -11.83 1.94 -0.22
CA ILE A 108 -11.10 2.98 0.53
C ILE A 108 -11.12 2.73 2.05
N PRO A 109 -12.26 2.36 2.69
CA PRO A 109 -12.28 2.13 4.13
C PRO A 109 -11.33 1.00 4.56
N SER A 110 -11.29 -0.10 3.81
CA SER A 110 -10.47 -1.26 4.16
C SER A 110 -8.98 -0.98 4.00
N ILE A 111 -8.55 -0.33 2.91
CA ILE A 111 -7.13 0.01 2.74
C ILE A 111 -6.68 1.11 3.70
N SER A 112 -7.55 2.06 4.07
CA SER A 112 -7.21 3.14 5.01
C SER A 112 -6.82 2.59 6.39
N ILE A 113 -7.62 1.66 6.95
CA ILE A 113 -7.30 1.02 8.22
C ILE A 113 -5.94 0.31 8.16
N MET A 114 -5.72 -0.49 7.10
CA MET A 114 -4.47 -1.20 6.88
C MET A 114 -3.28 -0.24 6.81
N LEU A 115 -3.40 0.85 6.04
CA LEU A 115 -2.34 1.85 5.90
C LEU A 115 -2.03 2.58 7.20
N HIS A 116 -3.05 2.92 7.99
CA HIS A 116 -2.84 3.56 9.29
C HIS A 116 -2.02 2.66 10.23
N GLU A 117 -2.36 1.37 10.34
CA GLU A 117 -1.59 0.45 11.19
C GLU A 117 -0.22 0.11 10.59
N LEU A 118 -0.11 0.00 9.26
CA LEU A 118 1.15 -0.26 8.57
C LEU A 118 2.15 0.89 8.74
N ILE A 119 1.72 2.13 8.57
CA ILE A 119 2.61 3.29 8.74
C ILE A 119 3.11 3.36 10.18
N LYS A 120 2.25 3.14 11.18
CA LYS A 120 2.67 3.04 12.59
C LYS A 120 3.60 1.86 12.84
N LEU A 121 3.36 0.71 12.22
CA LEU A 121 4.24 -0.46 12.31
C LEU A 121 5.66 -0.12 11.85
N LEU A 122 5.79 0.47 10.66
CA LEU A 122 7.08 0.86 10.09
C LEU A 122 7.76 1.96 10.91
N TYR A 123 6.98 2.90 11.46
CA TYR A 123 7.46 3.91 12.40
C TYR A 123 8.05 3.29 13.67
N HIS A 124 7.29 2.42 14.35
CA HIS A 124 7.73 1.74 15.57
C HIS A 124 8.93 0.81 15.30
N ALA A 125 8.99 0.21 14.13
CA ALA A 125 10.11 -0.60 13.68
C ALA A 125 11.36 0.20 13.29
N ARG A 126 11.25 1.54 13.23
CA ARG A 126 12.32 2.47 12.82
C ARG A 126 12.83 2.20 11.41
N CYS A 127 11.94 1.81 10.51
CA CYS A 127 12.29 1.67 9.10
C CYS A 127 12.68 3.03 8.50
N THR A 128 13.58 2.97 7.51
CA THR A 128 13.94 4.13 6.68
C THR A 128 13.91 3.73 5.22
N ASP A 129 13.72 4.70 4.33
CA ASP A 129 13.81 4.53 2.88
C ASP A 129 12.90 3.42 2.36
N VAL A 130 11.66 3.41 2.86
CA VAL A 130 10.67 2.40 2.49
C VAL A 130 9.90 2.83 1.24
N THR A 131 9.87 1.97 0.24
CA THR A 131 9.03 2.11 -0.95
C THR A 131 7.78 1.25 -0.82
N VAL A 132 6.61 1.83 -1.10
CA VAL A 132 5.33 1.11 -1.01
C VAL A 132 4.65 1.04 -2.37
N VAL A 133 4.28 -0.17 -2.76
CA VAL A 133 3.65 -0.45 -4.05
C VAL A 133 2.38 -1.24 -3.82
N ARG A 134 1.24 -0.72 -4.25
CA ARG A 134 -0.01 -1.46 -4.33
C ARG A 134 -0.09 -2.20 -5.67
N ILE A 135 -0.26 -3.52 -5.62
CA ILE A 135 -0.54 -4.37 -6.78
C ILE A 135 -2.01 -4.81 -6.78
N GLY A 136 -2.70 -4.60 -7.89
CA GLY A 136 -4.15 -4.73 -7.94
C GLY A 136 -4.70 -5.06 -9.31
N THR A 137 -6.03 -5.02 -9.41
CA THR A 137 -6.77 -5.17 -10.67
C THR A 137 -7.61 -3.93 -10.89
N SER A 138 -7.89 -3.60 -12.15
CA SER A 138 -8.69 -2.45 -12.56
C SER A 138 -9.51 -2.80 -13.81
N GLY A 139 -10.41 -1.90 -14.19
CA GLY A 139 -10.97 -1.87 -15.54
C GLY A 139 -10.20 -0.86 -16.40
N GLY A 140 -9.72 -1.29 -17.57
CA GLY A 140 -9.06 -0.42 -18.54
C GLY A 140 -10.05 0.29 -19.45
N ILE A 141 -9.86 1.58 -19.69
CA ILE A 141 -10.65 2.38 -20.64
C ILE A 141 -9.82 2.59 -21.91
N GLY A 142 -10.26 2.03 -23.03
CA GLY A 142 -9.52 2.13 -24.30
C GLY A 142 -8.21 1.33 -24.34
N LEU A 143 -8.02 0.40 -23.41
CA LEU A 143 -6.82 -0.45 -23.32
C LEU A 143 -7.14 -1.90 -23.67
N LYS A 144 -6.12 -2.63 -24.11
CA LYS A 144 -6.26 -4.07 -24.36
C LYS A 144 -6.34 -4.82 -23.01
N PRO A 145 -7.11 -5.92 -22.95
CA PRO A 145 -7.01 -6.90 -21.89
C PRO A 145 -5.57 -7.27 -21.54
N GLY A 146 -5.19 -7.16 -20.25
CA GLY A 146 -3.85 -7.52 -19.78
C GLY A 146 -2.81 -6.40 -19.82
N THR A 147 -3.15 -5.22 -20.35
CA THR A 147 -2.29 -4.03 -20.23
C THR A 147 -2.13 -3.64 -18.76
N VAL A 148 -0.88 -3.46 -18.32
CA VAL A 148 -0.54 -2.98 -16.99
C VAL A 148 -0.46 -1.45 -17.01
N VAL A 149 -1.19 -0.81 -16.09
CA VAL A 149 -1.10 0.64 -15.89
C VAL A 149 -0.31 0.93 -14.62
N VAL A 150 0.74 1.73 -14.77
CA VAL A 150 1.43 2.40 -13.67
C VAL A 150 0.74 3.75 -13.44
N THR A 151 0.17 3.94 -12.25
CA THR A 151 -0.60 5.15 -11.98
C THR A 151 0.29 6.38 -11.90
N LYS A 152 0.02 7.38 -12.75
CA LYS A 152 0.62 8.72 -12.68
C LYS A 152 0.00 9.56 -11.56
N GLN A 153 -1.33 9.56 -11.52
CA GLN A 153 -2.13 10.33 -10.58
C GLN A 153 -3.39 9.53 -10.29
N SER A 154 -3.74 9.39 -9.01
CA SER A 154 -5.06 8.89 -8.64
C SER A 154 -6.07 10.04 -8.68
N VAL A 155 -7.21 9.84 -9.32
CA VAL A 155 -8.27 10.87 -9.43
C VAL A 155 -9.59 10.34 -8.87
N ASP A 156 -10.44 11.26 -8.41
CA ASP A 156 -11.80 10.95 -7.98
C ASP A 156 -12.76 10.74 -9.17
N SER A 157 -14.04 10.49 -8.89
CA SER A 157 -15.09 10.32 -9.90
C SER A 157 -15.39 11.57 -10.75
N LEU A 158 -14.86 12.74 -10.36
CA LEU A 158 -14.91 14.00 -11.11
C LEU A 158 -13.59 14.29 -11.84
N PHE A 159 -12.69 13.29 -11.88
CA PHE A 159 -11.35 13.36 -12.46
C PHE A 159 -10.44 14.41 -11.81
N GLN A 160 -10.71 14.78 -10.55
CA GLN A 160 -9.86 15.67 -9.78
C GLN A 160 -8.82 14.87 -8.97
N PRO A 161 -7.59 15.37 -8.82
CA PRO A 161 -6.52 14.71 -8.07
C PRO A 161 -6.69 14.89 -6.54
N HIS A 162 -7.84 14.51 -6.01
CA HIS A 162 -8.24 14.77 -4.64
C HIS A 162 -8.73 13.50 -3.93
N LEU A 163 -8.38 13.39 -2.65
CA LEU A 163 -9.01 12.47 -1.71
C LEU A 163 -9.75 13.29 -0.66
N GLU A 164 -11.08 13.26 -0.71
CA GLU A 164 -11.93 13.88 0.30
C GLU A 164 -12.23 12.89 1.43
N GLN A 165 -12.03 13.34 2.68
CA GLN A 165 -12.38 12.60 3.88
C GLN A 165 -13.14 13.50 4.85
N THR A 166 -14.22 12.97 5.44
CA THR A 166 -14.94 13.66 6.51
C THR A 166 -14.25 13.40 7.86
N ILE A 167 -13.72 14.45 8.49
CA ILE A 167 -13.09 14.40 9.82
C ILE A 167 -13.93 15.22 10.78
N LEU A 168 -14.54 14.55 11.77
CA LEU A 168 -15.42 15.17 12.77
C LEU A 168 -16.53 16.04 12.15
N GLY A 169 -17.14 15.54 11.07
CA GLY A 169 -18.22 16.23 10.35
C GLY A 169 -17.77 17.32 9.38
N LYS A 170 -16.45 17.50 9.16
CA LYS A 170 -15.92 18.48 8.21
C LYS A 170 -15.21 17.80 7.04
N PRO A 171 -15.46 18.21 5.79
CA PRO A 171 -14.70 17.71 4.65
C PRO A 171 -13.27 18.22 4.72
N VAL A 172 -12.32 17.32 4.50
CA VAL A 172 -10.89 17.60 4.40
C VAL A 172 -10.39 16.95 3.11
N VAL A 173 -9.79 17.76 2.24
CA VAL A 173 -9.27 17.32 0.94
C VAL A 173 -7.76 17.19 1.03
N ARG A 174 -7.22 16.07 0.55
CA ARG A 174 -5.79 15.80 0.44
C ARG A 174 -5.39 15.57 -1.03
N SER A 175 -4.14 15.92 -1.36
CA SER A 175 -3.54 15.60 -2.66
C SER A 175 -3.35 14.07 -2.79
N THR A 176 -3.44 13.58 -4.02
CA THR A 176 -3.24 12.16 -4.37
C THR A 176 -2.00 11.94 -5.23
N GLU A 177 -1.04 12.88 -5.15
CA GLU A 177 0.23 12.81 -5.86
C GLU A 177 0.99 11.51 -5.57
N LEU A 178 1.59 10.97 -6.64
CA LEU A 178 2.42 9.78 -6.59
C LEU A 178 3.83 10.15 -7.05
N ASP A 179 4.81 9.36 -6.63
CA ASP A 179 6.21 9.57 -6.99
C ASP A 179 6.40 9.31 -8.50
N LYS A 180 6.81 10.37 -9.21
CA LYS A 180 6.98 10.35 -10.67
C LYS A 180 8.20 9.54 -11.10
N GLU A 181 9.30 9.65 -10.36
CA GLU A 181 10.55 8.95 -10.65
C GLU A 181 10.33 7.44 -10.50
N LEU A 182 9.66 7.04 -9.42
CA LEU A 182 9.29 5.64 -9.18
C LEU A 182 8.33 5.10 -10.26
N ALA A 183 7.40 5.92 -10.76
CA ALA A 183 6.53 5.50 -11.86
C ALA A 183 7.30 5.26 -13.16
N GLU A 184 8.30 6.10 -13.45
CA GLU A 184 9.19 5.95 -14.62
C GLU A 184 10.11 4.74 -14.49
N GLU A 185 10.68 4.50 -13.31
CA GLU A 185 11.46 3.30 -13.00
C GLU A 185 10.65 2.02 -13.21
N LEU A 186 9.41 1.97 -12.69
CA LEU A 186 8.52 0.81 -12.88
C LEU A 186 8.15 0.60 -14.35
N LEU A 187 7.90 1.68 -15.10
CA LEU A 187 7.65 1.59 -16.54
C LEU A 187 8.87 1.00 -17.27
N GLN A 188 10.07 1.43 -16.89
CA GLN A 188 11.31 0.96 -17.48
C GLN A 188 11.54 -0.53 -17.18
N CYS A 189 11.37 -0.97 -15.93
CA CYS A 189 11.42 -2.38 -15.56
C CYS A 189 10.44 -3.24 -16.37
N GLY A 190 9.19 -2.78 -16.55
CA GLY A 190 8.21 -3.51 -17.35
C GLY A 190 8.56 -3.60 -18.83
N LYS A 191 9.16 -2.54 -19.41
CA LYS A 191 9.65 -2.56 -20.80
C LYS A 191 10.82 -3.52 -20.99
N GLU A 192 11.71 -3.63 -20.00
CA GLU A 192 12.84 -4.56 -20.02
C GLU A 192 12.40 -6.02 -19.92
N LEU A 193 11.35 -6.31 -19.15
CA LEU A 193 10.73 -7.65 -19.12
C LEU A 193 10.13 -8.03 -20.48
N GLY A 194 9.44 -7.10 -21.14
CA GLY A 194 8.89 -7.31 -22.49
C GLY A 194 7.76 -8.35 -22.58
N GLU A 195 7.19 -8.78 -21.45
CA GLU A 195 6.17 -9.85 -21.39
C GLU A 195 4.73 -9.33 -21.58
N PHE A 196 4.50 -8.05 -21.32
CA PHE A 196 3.17 -7.43 -21.37
C PHE A 196 3.24 -5.96 -21.77
N GLU A 197 2.12 -5.42 -22.24
CA GLU A 197 1.99 -3.98 -22.50
C GLU A 197 1.93 -3.22 -21.18
N ILE A 198 2.79 -2.23 -21.00
CA ILE A 198 2.83 -1.37 -19.81
C ILE A 198 2.81 0.10 -20.20
N ILE A 199 1.97 0.88 -19.53
CA ILE A 199 1.84 2.33 -19.76
C ILE A 199 1.76 3.10 -18.44
N ILE A 200 2.06 4.39 -18.50
CA ILE A 200 1.75 5.34 -17.42
C ILE A 200 0.43 6.03 -17.74
N GLY A 201 -0.49 6.07 -16.77
CA GLY A 201 -1.80 6.69 -16.95
C GLY A 201 -2.44 7.13 -15.64
N ASN A 202 -3.46 7.97 -15.71
CA ASN A 202 -4.26 8.32 -14.52
C ASN A 202 -5.15 7.13 -14.14
N THR A 203 -5.49 7.03 -12.85
CA THR A 203 -6.38 5.97 -12.37
C THR A 203 -7.48 6.55 -11.50
N MET A 204 -8.73 6.37 -11.95
CA MET A 204 -9.91 6.78 -11.20
C MET A 204 -10.17 5.81 -10.04
N CYS A 205 -10.35 6.33 -8.83
CA CYS A 205 -10.74 5.56 -7.66
C CYS A 205 -12.22 5.82 -7.33
N THR A 206 -12.99 4.76 -7.19
CA THR A 206 -14.44 4.83 -6.95
C THR A 206 -14.78 4.20 -5.60
N LEU A 207 -15.87 4.67 -4.99
CA LEU A 207 -16.41 4.11 -3.74
C LEU A 207 -17.29 2.88 -3.99
N ASP A 208 -17.84 2.77 -5.19
CA ASP A 208 -18.72 1.69 -5.60
C ASP A 208 -18.28 1.09 -6.94
N PHE A 209 -18.33 -0.24 -6.99
CA PHE A 209 -17.87 -1.01 -8.15
C PHE A 209 -18.88 -1.00 -9.30
N TYR A 210 -20.18 -0.89 -9.01
CA TYR A 210 -21.23 -1.04 -10.01
C TYR A 210 -21.66 0.32 -10.58
N GLU A 211 -22.39 1.12 -9.80
CA GLU A 211 -22.87 2.45 -10.15
C GLU A 211 -21.70 3.44 -10.27
N GLY A 212 -20.72 3.36 -9.37
CA GLY A 212 -19.59 4.28 -9.33
C GLY A 212 -18.60 4.11 -10.48
N SER A 213 -18.55 2.92 -11.09
CA SER A 213 -17.60 2.59 -12.17
C SER A 213 -18.28 2.39 -13.53
N ASN A 214 -19.60 2.59 -13.59
CA ASN A 214 -20.45 2.42 -14.78
C ASN A 214 -20.26 1.06 -15.48
N VAL A 215 -20.09 -0.01 -14.69
CA VAL A 215 -19.89 -1.37 -15.21
C VAL A 215 -21.26 -2.00 -15.49
N PHE A 216 -21.78 -1.77 -16.70
CA PHE A 216 -22.88 -2.57 -17.27
C PHE A 216 -22.27 -3.83 -17.89
N GLU A 217 -22.17 -4.91 -17.13
CA GLU A 217 -21.77 -6.29 -17.53
C GLU A 217 -20.43 -6.48 -18.32
N ASP A 218 -19.63 -7.44 -17.85
CA ASP A 218 -18.64 -8.22 -18.64
C ASP A 218 -17.30 -7.63 -19.13
N LYS A 219 -16.76 -6.53 -18.60
CA LYS A 219 -15.39 -6.08 -18.99
C LYS A 219 -14.46 -5.76 -17.81
N CYS A 220 -14.19 -6.76 -16.98
CA CYS A 220 -13.17 -6.66 -15.94
C CYS A 220 -11.83 -7.25 -16.44
N THR A 221 -10.94 -6.40 -16.95
CA THR A 221 -9.62 -6.83 -17.45
C THR A 221 -8.46 -6.26 -16.64
N ARG A 222 -7.86 -7.18 -15.86
CA ARG A 222 -6.71 -7.16 -14.91
C ARG A 222 -5.46 -6.51 -15.56
N ILE A 223 -4.52 -5.79 -14.95
CA ILE A 223 -3.95 -5.58 -13.60
C ILE A 223 -3.58 -4.07 -13.48
N ALA A 224 -3.76 -3.42 -12.31
CA ALA A 224 -3.24 -2.07 -12.05
C ALA A 224 -2.16 -2.12 -10.97
N ALA A 225 -0.99 -1.55 -11.24
CA ALA A 225 0.05 -1.32 -10.26
C ALA A 225 0.01 0.16 -9.85
N TYR A 226 -0.30 0.41 -8.59
CA TYR A 226 -0.22 1.72 -7.97
C TYR A 226 1.10 1.76 -7.20
N SER A 227 1.91 2.79 -7.38
CA SER A 227 3.14 2.95 -6.62
C SER A 227 3.10 4.28 -5.91
N PHE A 228 3.37 4.30 -4.61
CA PHE A 228 3.49 5.54 -3.84
C PHE A 228 4.69 5.45 -2.92
N LYS A 229 5.59 6.42 -3.01
CA LYS A 229 6.54 6.66 -1.94
C LYS A 229 5.74 7.25 -0.78
N ILE A 230 5.86 6.68 0.42
CA ILE A 230 5.16 7.20 1.60
C ILE A 230 5.75 8.57 1.93
N HIS A 231 5.12 9.63 1.43
CA HIS A 231 5.16 10.96 2.01
C HIS A 231 3.76 11.17 2.60
N VAL A 232 3.71 11.17 3.91
CA VAL A 232 2.56 10.77 4.73
C VAL A 232 1.34 11.69 4.58
N LEU A 233 0.15 11.09 4.73
CA LEU A 233 -1.15 11.74 4.89
C LEU A 233 -1.19 12.71 6.08
#